data_AF-A0A0Q1F2C8-F1
#
_entry.id   AF-A0A0Q1F2C8-F1
#
_cell.length_a   1.000
_cell.length_b   1.000
_cell.length_c   1.000
_cell.angle_alpha   90.00
_cell.angle_beta   90.00
_cell.angle_gamma   90.00
#
_symmetry.space_group_name_H-M   'P 1'
#
loop_
_entity.id
_entity.type
_entity.pdbx_description
1 polymer ?
#
loop_
_entity_poly.entity_id
_entity_poly.type
_entity_poly.pdbx_seq_one_letter_code
_entity_poly.pdbx_strand_id
1 'polypeptide(L)'
;MYKQANAMARAAVKGEYATLLQYTHPTVVKSMGGRDKALITLKQGLEAIKSSSFAIKKVAIGKMTQSIVSKENIQCIVPQIMDIEVSGVNAHSNNYLFGISYDGGKNWYFMDTAAATPEKLKQLFPEINKNLVIPKSQTTYK
;
A
#
# COMPACT_ATOMS: atom_id res chain seq x y z
N MET A 1 -7.64 11.40 4.40
CA MET A 1 -7.34 9.98 4.08
C MET A 1 -7.59 9.64 2.60
N TYR A 2 -8.83 9.45 2.11
CA TYR A 2 -9.10 8.89 0.77
C TYR A 2 -8.40 9.58 -0.40
N LYS A 3 -8.30 10.93 -0.39
CA LYS A 3 -7.57 11.68 -1.42
C LYS A 3 -6.11 11.23 -1.55
N GLN A 4 -5.43 11.04 -0.41
CA GLN A 4 -4.02 10.64 -0.37
C GLN A 4 -3.85 9.16 -0.70
N ALA A 5 -4.74 8.29 -0.22
CA ALA A 5 -4.73 6.87 -0.59
C ALA A 5 -4.90 6.68 -2.12
N ASN A 6 -5.83 7.42 -2.73
CA ASN A 6 -6.01 7.40 -4.19
C ASN A 6 -4.82 7.98 -4.94
N ALA A 7 -4.21 9.06 -4.44
CA ALA A 7 -3.01 9.64 -5.05
C ALA A 7 -1.83 8.65 -5.01
N MET A 8 -1.62 7.99 -3.87
CA MET A 8 -0.63 6.94 -3.68
C MET A 8 -0.85 5.77 -4.65
N ALA A 9 -2.07 5.21 -4.69
CA ALA A 9 -2.40 4.09 -5.56
C ALA A 9 -2.23 4.42 -7.05
N ARG A 10 -2.64 5.63 -7.47
CA ARG A 10 -2.42 6.11 -8.84
C ARG A 10 -0.94 6.28 -9.15
N ALA A 11 -0.16 6.81 -8.22
CA ALA A 11 1.28 6.97 -8.39
C ALA A 11 1.98 5.61 -8.57
N ALA A 12 1.57 4.59 -7.81
CA ALA A 12 2.09 3.23 -7.98
C ALA A 12 1.82 2.67 -9.38
N VAL A 13 0.57 2.79 -9.87
CA VAL A 13 0.17 2.27 -11.20
C VAL A 13 0.84 3.04 -12.35
N LYS A 14 1.03 4.36 -12.20
CA LYS A 14 1.64 5.21 -13.24
C LYS A 14 3.17 5.21 -13.22
N GLY A 15 3.80 4.53 -12.27
CA GLY A 15 5.25 4.57 -12.09
C GLY A 15 5.79 5.91 -11.56
N GLU A 16 4.93 6.72 -10.92
CA GLU A 16 5.31 8.01 -10.31
C GLU A 16 5.93 7.78 -8.91
N TYR A 17 7.06 7.08 -8.86
CA TYR A 17 7.64 6.57 -7.61
C TYR A 17 8.08 7.64 -6.61
N ALA A 18 8.46 8.82 -7.10
CA ALA A 18 8.76 9.94 -6.21
C ALA A 18 7.51 10.37 -5.41
N THR A 19 6.32 10.34 -6.02
CA THR A 19 5.02 10.60 -5.40
C THR A 19 4.60 9.46 -4.50
N LEU A 20 4.77 8.20 -4.94
CA LEU A 20 4.51 7.02 -4.11
C LEU A 20 5.27 7.09 -2.78
N LEU A 21 6.57 7.43 -2.83
CA LEU A 21 7.42 7.55 -1.65
C LEU A 21 7.05 8.72 -0.73
N GLN A 22 6.27 9.72 -1.16
CA GLN A 22 5.75 10.75 -0.25
C GLN A 22 4.70 10.18 0.71
N TYR A 23 3.98 9.15 0.26
CA TYR A 23 2.95 8.45 1.03
C TYR A 23 3.46 7.16 1.67
N THR A 24 4.75 6.86 1.55
CA THR A 24 5.38 5.71 2.21
C THR A 24 5.99 6.16 3.53
N HIS A 25 5.77 5.41 4.61
CA HIS A 25 6.27 5.78 5.93
C HIS A 25 7.81 5.90 5.95
N PRO A 26 8.41 6.91 6.62
CA PRO A 26 9.86 7.10 6.64
C PRO A 26 10.65 5.87 7.11
N THR A 27 10.14 5.11 8.09
CA THR A 27 10.76 3.85 8.54
C THR A 27 10.84 2.82 7.42
N VAL A 28 9.80 2.72 6.59
CA VAL A 28 9.78 1.81 5.44
C VAL A 28 10.81 2.26 4.40
N VAL A 29 10.84 3.56 4.06
CA VAL A 29 11.84 4.11 3.13
C VAL A 29 13.27 3.89 3.63
N LYS A 30 13.51 4.08 4.94
CA LYS A 30 14.81 3.80 5.57
C LYS A 30 15.17 2.32 5.48
N SER A 31 14.21 1.42 5.69
CA SER A 31 14.42 -0.03 5.59
C SER A 31 14.77 -0.49 4.16
N MET A 32 14.35 0.27 3.14
CA MET A 32 14.76 0.09 1.74
C MET A 32 16.15 0.68 1.42
N GLY A 33 16.88 1.16 2.43
CA GLY A 33 18.20 1.77 2.26
C GLY A 33 18.15 3.28 1.96
N GLY A 34 17.04 3.95 2.26
CA GLY A 34 16.84 5.37 2.03
C GLY A 34 16.15 5.68 0.70
N ARG A 35 15.89 6.97 0.46
CA ARG A 35 15.03 7.41 -0.65
C ARG A 35 15.57 7.03 -2.03
N ASP A 36 16.86 7.21 -2.26
CA ASP A 36 17.46 6.96 -3.58
C ASP A 36 17.46 5.47 -3.93
N LYS A 37 17.84 4.62 -2.96
CA LYS A 37 17.75 3.16 -3.13
C LYS A 37 16.31 2.71 -3.31
N ALA A 38 15.38 3.25 -2.53
CA ALA A 38 13.97 2.95 -2.69
C ALA A 38 13.46 3.31 -4.10
N LEU A 39 13.87 4.46 -4.64
CA LEU A 39 13.50 4.86 -5.99
C LEU A 39 14.08 3.91 -7.06
N ILE A 40 15.34 3.47 -6.89
CA ILE A 40 15.97 2.49 -7.79
C ILE A 40 15.22 1.15 -7.72
N THR A 41 14.96 0.64 -6.52
CA THR A 41 14.23 -0.62 -6.31
C THR A 41 12.84 -0.58 -6.94
N LEU A 42 12.11 0.52 -6.75
CA LEU A 42 10.77 0.68 -7.32
C LEU A 42 10.81 0.74 -8.86
N LYS A 43 11.79 1.43 -9.45
CA LYS A 43 11.99 1.45 -10.91
C LYS A 43 12.33 0.06 -11.45
N GLN A 44 13.17 -0.71 -10.77
CA GLN A 44 13.48 -2.09 -11.16
C GLN A 44 12.24 -2.99 -11.09
N GLY A 45 11.40 -2.81 -10.07
CA GLY A 45 10.11 -3.49 -9.96
C GLY A 45 9.17 -3.18 -11.14
N LEU A 46 9.17 -1.94 -11.66
CA LEU A 46 8.41 -1.58 -12.85
C LEU A 46 8.84 -2.37 -14.08
N GLU A 47 10.15 -2.43 -14.31
CA GLU A 47 10.69 -3.12 -15.48
C GLU A 47 10.40 -4.61 -15.40
N ALA A 48 10.46 -5.20 -14.20
CA ALA A 48 10.01 -6.57 -13.97
C ALA A 48 8.52 -6.75 -14.33
N ILE A 49 7.64 -5.84 -13.89
CA ILE A 49 6.21 -5.87 -14.24
C ILE A 49 6.00 -5.73 -15.75
N LYS A 50 6.66 -4.77 -16.41
CA LYS A 50 6.56 -4.57 -17.87
C LYS A 50 7.04 -5.76 -18.68
N SER A 51 8.08 -6.45 -18.19
CA SER A 51 8.61 -7.67 -18.81
C SER A 51 7.77 -8.92 -18.53
N SER A 52 6.80 -8.81 -17.61
CA SER A 52 5.89 -9.89 -17.26
C SER A 52 4.57 -9.79 -18.04
N SER A 53 3.76 -10.84 -17.98
CA SER A 53 2.39 -10.84 -18.51
C SER A 53 1.37 -10.19 -17.55
N PHE A 54 1.83 -9.42 -16.57
CA PHE A 54 1.00 -8.76 -15.56
C PHE A 54 0.69 -7.32 -15.95
N ALA A 55 -0.59 -6.95 -15.96
CA ALA A 55 -1.04 -5.58 -16.18
C ALA A 55 -2.09 -5.17 -15.15
N ILE A 56 -1.96 -3.96 -14.60
CA ILE A 56 -3.00 -3.34 -13.76
C ILE A 56 -3.92 -2.54 -14.69
N LYS A 57 -5.18 -2.97 -14.82
CA LYS A 57 -6.19 -2.27 -15.65
C LYS A 57 -6.89 -1.18 -14.88
N LYS A 58 -7.16 -1.42 -13.60
CA LYS A 58 -7.86 -0.47 -12.71
C LYS A 58 -7.37 -0.61 -11.28
N VAL A 59 -7.33 0.50 -10.57
CA VAL A 59 -7.13 0.55 -9.12
C VAL A 59 -8.16 1.48 -8.48
N ALA A 60 -8.70 1.06 -7.34
CA ALA A 60 -9.63 1.84 -6.55
C ALA A 60 -9.40 1.62 -5.06
N ILE A 61 -9.63 2.65 -4.25
CA ILE A 61 -9.64 2.53 -2.79
C ILE A 61 -11.07 2.35 -2.33
N GLY A 62 -11.34 1.26 -1.62
CA GLY A 62 -12.64 0.93 -1.04
C GLY A 62 -12.95 1.71 0.23
N LYS A 63 -14.14 1.46 0.80
CA LYS A 63 -14.54 2.06 2.09
C LYS A 63 -13.65 1.54 3.21
N MET A 64 -13.33 2.42 4.17
CA MET A 64 -12.50 2.06 5.32
C MET A 64 -13.22 1.01 6.14
N THR A 65 -12.54 -0.08 6.46
CA THR A 65 -13.12 -1.21 7.19
C THR A 65 -12.84 -1.12 8.68
N GLN A 66 -11.72 -0.50 9.07
CA GLN A 66 -11.33 -0.29 10.46
C GLN A 66 -10.66 1.07 10.63
N SER A 67 -10.90 1.71 11.78
CA SER A 67 -10.23 2.93 12.22
C SER A 67 -10.00 2.86 13.72
N ILE A 68 -8.79 3.15 14.16
CA ILE A 68 -8.43 3.26 15.57
C ILE A 68 -7.80 4.63 15.78
N VAL A 69 -8.46 5.46 16.58
CA VAL A 69 -7.98 6.80 16.93
C VAL A 69 -7.39 6.74 18.34
N SER A 70 -6.15 7.18 18.47
CA SER A 70 -5.46 7.35 19.75
C SER A 70 -4.98 8.80 19.89
N LYS A 71 -4.36 9.12 21.03
CA LYS A 71 -3.72 10.43 21.24
C LYS A 71 -2.50 10.64 20.33
N GLU A 72 -1.84 9.56 19.92
CA GLU A 72 -0.55 9.60 19.22
C GLU A 72 -0.73 9.53 17.70
N ASN A 73 -1.70 8.74 17.24
CA ASN A 73 -1.92 8.49 15.82
C ASN A 73 -3.35 7.97 15.53
N ILE A 74 -3.71 8.04 14.25
CA ILE A 74 -4.87 7.38 13.68
C ILE A 74 -4.36 6.26 12.79
N GLN A 75 -4.87 5.05 13.00
CA GLN A 75 -4.56 3.86 12.22
C GLN A 75 -5.81 3.36 11.51
N CYS A 76 -5.70 2.91 10.27
CA CYS A 76 -6.84 2.38 9.53
C CYS A 76 -6.47 1.23 8.60
N ILE A 77 -7.48 0.42 8.26
CA ILE A 77 -7.42 -0.54 7.16
C ILE A 77 -8.40 -0.10 6.07
N VAL A 78 -7.91 -0.02 4.84
CA VAL A 78 -8.72 0.31 3.66
C VAL A 78 -8.49 -0.71 2.55
N PRO A 79 -9.54 -1.21 1.89
CA PRO A 79 -9.38 -2.08 0.73
C PRO A 79 -8.72 -1.33 -0.44
N GLN A 80 -7.81 -2.00 -1.13
CA GLN A 80 -7.28 -1.63 -2.43
C GLN A 80 -7.77 -2.67 -3.44
N ILE A 81 -8.72 -2.25 -4.26
CA ILE A 81 -9.38 -3.10 -5.25
C ILE A 81 -8.67 -2.89 -6.59
N MET A 82 -8.27 -3.99 -7.22
CA MET A 82 -7.54 -3.97 -8.48
C MET A 82 -8.19 -4.90 -9.50
N ASP A 83 -8.42 -4.40 -10.71
CA ASP A 83 -8.64 -5.25 -11.87
C ASP A 83 -7.28 -5.44 -12.55
N ILE A 84 -6.83 -6.68 -12.62
CA ILE A 84 -5.54 -7.07 -13.17
C ILE A 84 -5.72 -8.07 -14.30
N GLU A 85 -4.72 -8.18 -15.16
CA GLU A 85 -4.61 -9.21 -16.18
C GLU A 85 -3.29 -9.95 -15.96
N VAL A 86 -3.33 -11.28 -15.97
CA VAL A 86 -2.15 -12.14 -15.81
C VAL A 86 -2.17 -13.17 -16.93
N SER A 87 -1.19 -13.13 -17.82
CA SER A 87 -1.11 -14.05 -18.97
C SER A 87 -2.39 -14.09 -19.81
N GLY A 88 -3.02 -12.92 -20.01
CA GLY A 88 -4.27 -12.76 -20.75
C GLY A 88 -5.53 -13.15 -19.97
N VAL A 89 -5.41 -13.67 -18.74
CA VAL A 89 -6.55 -13.99 -17.88
C VAL A 89 -6.86 -12.79 -16.99
N ASN A 90 -8.11 -12.31 -17.03
CA ASN A 90 -8.55 -11.23 -16.17
C ASN A 90 -8.76 -11.76 -14.74
N ALA A 91 -8.34 -10.98 -13.75
CA ALA A 91 -8.61 -11.28 -12.36
C ALA A 91 -9.01 -10.01 -11.59
N HIS A 92 -9.81 -10.23 -10.56
CA HIS A 92 -10.20 -9.20 -9.61
C HIS A 92 -9.50 -9.47 -8.28
N SER A 93 -8.74 -8.49 -7.80
CA SER A 93 -7.97 -8.60 -6.56
C SER A 93 -8.48 -7.60 -5.53
N ASN A 94 -8.70 -8.10 -4.31
CA ASN A 94 -9.03 -7.29 -3.15
C ASN A 94 -7.88 -7.37 -2.15
N ASN A 95 -7.04 -6.34 -2.17
CA ASN A 95 -5.93 -6.15 -1.25
C ASN A 95 -6.32 -5.17 -0.15
N TYR A 96 -5.43 -4.97 0.81
CA TYR A 96 -5.63 -4.04 1.91
C TYR A 96 -4.40 -3.16 2.11
N LEU A 97 -4.67 -1.90 2.43
CA LEU A 97 -3.67 -0.94 2.84
C LEU A 97 -3.81 -0.70 4.34
N PHE A 98 -2.69 -0.80 5.04
CA PHE A 98 -2.53 -0.19 6.35
C PHE A 98 -2.26 1.30 6.16
N GLY A 99 -3.04 2.15 6.81
CA GLY A 99 -2.85 3.59 6.84
C GLY A 99 -2.53 4.08 8.24
N ILE A 100 -1.59 5.01 8.37
CA ILE A 100 -1.27 5.67 9.64
C ILE A 100 -1.08 7.19 9.46
N SER A 101 -1.58 7.97 10.41
CA SER A 101 -1.44 9.41 10.47
C SER A 101 -1.09 9.86 11.88
N TYR A 102 -0.07 10.72 12.01
CA TYR A 102 0.40 11.24 13.31
C TYR A 102 -0.09 12.65 13.62
N ASP A 103 -0.85 13.27 12.71
CA ASP A 103 -1.21 14.69 12.76
C ASP A 103 -2.72 14.92 12.67
N GLY A 104 -3.49 13.98 13.22
CA GLY A 104 -4.95 14.06 13.25
C GLY A 104 -5.60 13.84 11.87
N GLY A 105 -4.93 13.12 10.97
CA GLY A 105 -5.47 12.76 9.66
C GLY A 105 -5.19 13.78 8.56
N LYS A 106 -4.28 14.74 8.79
CA LYS A 106 -3.88 15.74 7.77
C LYS A 106 -2.93 15.11 6.76
N ASN A 107 -1.94 14.35 7.20
CA ASN A 107 -1.01 13.59 6.37
C ASN A 107 -1.11 12.10 6.69
N TRP A 108 -1.04 11.26 5.65
CA TRP A 108 -1.18 9.83 5.75
C TRP A 108 -0.03 9.10 5.09
N TYR A 109 0.44 8.06 5.76
CA TYR A 109 1.30 7.05 5.17
C TYR A 109 0.50 5.77 4.95
N PHE A 110 0.84 5.05 3.88
CA PHE A 110 0.18 3.81 3.51
C PHE A 110 1.20 2.71 3.23
N MET A 111 0.82 1.47 3.53
CA MET A 111 1.60 0.28 3.21
C MET A 111 0.66 -0.84 2.76
N ASP A 112 0.99 -1.51 1.67
CA ASP A 112 0.30 -2.73 1.25
C ASP A 112 0.54 -3.84 2.28
N THR A 113 -0.54 -4.42 2.80
CA THR A 113 -0.45 -5.45 3.84
C THR A 113 -0.11 -6.82 3.28
N ALA A 114 -0.26 -7.06 1.98
CA ALA A 114 0.15 -8.30 1.34
C ALA A 114 1.67 -8.49 1.38
N ALA A 115 2.43 -7.38 1.44
CA ALA A 115 3.88 -7.39 1.48
C ALA A 115 4.47 -7.60 2.89
N ALA A 116 3.64 -7.66 3.94
CA ALA A 116 4.13 -7.71 5.31
C ALA A 116 3.46 -8.83 6.13
N THR A 117 4.27 -9.75 6.65
CA THR A 117 3.83 -10.62 7.75
C THR A 117 3.46 -9.78 8.97
N PRO A 118 2.61 -10.26 9.89
CA PRO A 118 2.31 -9.55 11.14
C PRO A 118 3.58 -9.15 11.92
N GLU A 119 4.60 -10.00 11.89
CA GLU A 119 5.91 -9.72 12.52
C GLU A 119 6.63 -8.56 11.84
N LYS A 120 6.70 -8.58 10.49
CA LYS A 120 7.36 -7.52 9.73
C LYS A 120 6.66 -6.18 9.91
N LEU A 121 5.32 -6.20 9.95
CA LEU A 121 4.54 -5.01 10.22
C LEU A 121 4.80 -4.46 11.61
N LYS A 122 4.86 -5.31 12.64
CA LYS A 122 5.21 -4.90 14.01
C LYS A 122 6.66 -4.39 14.12
N GLN A 123 7.59 -4.91 13.33
CA GLN A 123 8.96 -4.38 13.26
C GLN A 123 9.02 -2.99 12.63
N LEU A 124 8.21 -2.75 11.59
CA LEU A 124 8.16 -1.46 10.89
C LEU A 124 7.35 -0.41 11.64
N PHE A 125 6.33 -0.84 12.37
CA PHE A 125 5.42 -0.03 13.18
C PHE A 125 5.22 -0.67 14.56
N PRO A 126 6.20 -0.51 15.49
CA PRO A 126 6.07 -1.00 16.87
C PRO A 126 4.81 -0.49 17.58
N GLU A 127 4.30 0.67 17.17
CA GLU A 127 3.09 1.34 17.64
C GLU A 127 1.79 0.80 17.03
N ILE A 128 1.85 -0.23 16.18
CA ILE A 128 0.65 -0.79 15.58
C ILE A 128 -0.31 -1.26 16.67
N ASN A 129 -1.57 -0.85 16.55
CA ASN A 129 -2.56 -1.17 17.54
C ASN A 129 -2.89 -2.67 17.49
N LYS A 130 -2.81 -3.35 18.64
CA LYS A 130 -3.08 -4.79 18.77
C LYS A 130 -4.50 -5.21 18.37
N ASN A 131 -5.45 -4.28 18.35
CA ASN A 131 -6.84 -4.54 17.95
C ASN A 131 -7.05 -4.38 16.43
N LEU A 132 -6.03 -3.96 15.68
CA LEU A 132 -6.10 -3.81 14.24
C LEU A 132 -6.02 -5.19 13.58
N VAL A 133 -7.10 -5.59 12.90
CA VAL A 133 -7.17 -6.89 12.21
C VAL A 133 -6.80 -6.68 10.75
N ILE A 134 -5.81 -7.41 10.27
CA ILE A 134 -5.36 -7.32 8.87
C ILE A 134 -6.00 -8.43 8.07
N PRO A 135 -6.92 -8.12 7.14
CA PRO A 135 -7.55 -9.14 6.34
C PRO A 135 -6.54 -9.74 5.35
N LYS A 136 -6.79 -10.99 4.95
CA LYS A 136 -6.02 -11.61 3.87
C LYS A 136 -6.50 -11.07 2.52
N SER A 137 -5.56 -10.83 1.63
CA SER A 137 -5.88 -10.51 0.23
C SER A 137 -6.55 -11.69 -0.46
N GLN A 138 -7.43 -11.40 -1.42
CA GLN A 138 -8.09 -12.40 -2.25
C GLN A 138 -7.97 -11.99 -3.71
N THR A 139 -7.69 -12.96 -4.58
CA THR A 139 -7.71 -12.78 -6.04
C THR A 139 -8.63 -13.81 -6.65
N THR A 140 -9.56 -13.37 -7.49
CA THR A 140 -10.52 -14.21 -8.20
C THR A 140 -10.30 -14.05 -9.70
N TYR A 141 -9.99 -15.16 -10.37
CA TYR A 141 -9.84 -15.22 -11.82
C TYR A 141 -11.22 -15.29 -12.49
N LYS A 142 -11.38 -14.59 -13.61
CA LYS A 142 -12.61 -14.59 -14.42
C LYS A 142 -12.52 -15.62 -15.53
#